data_AF-A0A8S1V113-F1
#
_entry.id   AF-A0A8S1V113-F1
#
_cell.length_a   1.000
_cell.length_b   1.000
_cell.length_c   1.000
_cell.angle_alpha   90.00
_cell.angle_beta   90.00
_cell.angle_gamma   90.00
#
_symmetry.space_group_name_H-M   'P 1'
#
loop_
_entity.id
_entity.type
_entity.pdbx_description
1 polymer ?
#
loop_
_entity_poly.entity_id
_entity_poly.type
_entity_poly.pdbx_seq_one_letter_code
_entity_poly.pdbx_strand_id
1 'polypeptide(L)'
;MANLINCANGYVCFEGLVEFLMSLFYLFYLIISYRILNRDKSGVLVDIDKYLCQAALAQTLLQTVYFLYFDNDILLSTIRCMGIAMQIMICNILGSVIADEEQTPKVWQLARGLLVVTLLLWVWFGMFHRSEIDYNCVQVDYLILSSFGLFLACGSFYMGNLALEGIQEYKNELDVARSGTIQVQQHALQYKQVTMRITQITLMHYCGLLQFGLQFAFDLFTYLKCDASSGCADYYNATSFLSVLLLTIFKLISFTTIPATMFWIFYEMNKNKFQDDDQNAIEMKIAQ
;
A
#
# COMPACT_ATOMS: atom_id res chain seq x y z
N MET A 1 -21.72 -1.06 -5.52
CA MET A 1 -20.52 -0.54 -6.24
C MET A 1 -20.41 -1.13 -7.65
N ALA A 2 -19.61 -0.51 -8.51
CA ALA A 2 -19.34 -0.94 -9.89
C ALA A 2 -18.71 -2.34 -10.02
N ASN A 3 -19.27 -3.13 -10.93
CA ASN A 3 -18.96 -4.54 -11.13
C ASN A 3 -19.15 -4.93 -12.59
N LEU A 4 -18.28 -5.83 -13.06
CA LEU A 4 -18.20 -6.25 -14.46
C LEU A 4 -19.30 -7.24 -14.85
N ILE A 5 -19.84 -7.99 -13.88
CA ILE A 5 -20.78 -9.10 -14.09
C ILE A 5 -22.25 -8.67 -13.93
N ASN A 6 -22.56 -7.72 -13.04
CA ASN A 6 -23.92 -7.28 -12.69
C ASN A 6 -24.01 -5.74 -12.59
N CYS A 7 -23.52 -5.02 -13.58
CA CYS A 7 -23.53 -3.56 -13.57
C CYS A 7 -24.93 -2.97 -13.81
N ALA A 8 -25.30 -2.01 -12.97
CA ALA A 8 -26.59 -1.31 -13.03
C ALA A 8 -26.76 -0.42 -14.28
N ASN A 9 -25.66 0.08 -14.84
CA ASN A 9 -25.64 0.89 -16.06
C ASN A 9 -24.28 0.76 -16.78
N GLY A 10 -24.19 1.26 -18.02
CA GLY A 10 -22.97 1.17 -18.83
C GLY A 10 -21.75 1.89 -18.25
N TYR A 11 -21.93 2.97 -17.50
CA TYR A 11 -20.84 3.68 -16.83
C TYR A 11 -20.25 2.87 -15.68
N VAL A 12 -21.11 2.25 -14.88
CA VAL A 12 -20.77 1.33 -13.79
C VAL A 12 -20.06 0.08 -14.34
N CYS A 13 -20.48 -0.47 -15.49
CA CYS A 13 -19.75 -1.56 -16.15
C CYS A 13 -18.33 -1.13 -16.57
N PHE A 14 -18.22 0.08 -17.15
CA PHE A 14 -16.97 0.59 -17.68
C PHE A 14 -15.97 0.91 -16.55
N GLU A 15 -16.43 1.53 -15.47
CA GLU A 15 -15.65 1.76 -14.24
C GLU A 15 -15.08 0.44 -13.70
N GLY A 16 -15.93 -0.56 -13.48
CA GLY A 16 -15.50 -1.87 -12.99
C GLY A 16 -14.52 -2.59 -13.92
N LEU A 17 -14.69 -2.46 -15.24
CA LEU A 17 -13.75 -3.02 -16.22
C LEU A 17 -12.38 -2.37 -16.15
N VAL A 18 -12.31 -1.04 -16.05
CA VAL A 18 -11.05 -0.32 -15.92
C VAL A 18 -10.35 -0.71 -14.61
N GLU A 19 -11.07 -0.76 -13.50
CA GLU A 19 -10.54 -1.14 -12.18
C GLU A 19 -9.99 -2.57 -12.16
N PHE A 20 -10.73 -3.50 -12.77
CA PHE A 20 -10.31 -4.89 -12.90
C PHE A 20 -9.04 -5.04 -13.75
N LEU A 21 -8.99 -4.41 -14.93
CA LEU A 21 -7.83 -4.47 -15.82
C LEU A 21 -6.59 -3.87 -15.17
N MET A 22 -6.73 -2.73 -14.49
CA MET A 22 -5.64 -2.10 -13.75
C MET A 22 -5.14 -3.00 -12.62
N SER A 23 -6.05 -3.60 -11.84
CA SER A 23 -5.68 -4.50 -10.75
C SER A 23 -4.96 -5.76 -11.24
N LEU A 24 -5.42 -6.34 -12.37
CA LEU A 24 -4.74 -7.44 -13.06
C LEU A 24 -3.33 -7.06 -13.50
N PHE A 25 -3.17 -5.88 -14.08
CA PHE A 25 -1.87 -5.35 -14.47
C PHE A 25 -0.93 -5.25 -13.26
N TYR A 26 -1.37 -4.61 -12.16
CA TYR A 26 -0.56 -4.53 -10.94
C TYR A 26 -0.25 -5.90 -10.33
N LEU A 27 -1.21 -6.82 -10.33
CA LEU A 27 -1.03 -8.18 -9.83
C LEU A 27 0.05 -8.92 -10.63
N PHE A 28 0.03 -8.81 -11.96
CA PHE A 28 1.02 -9.42 -12.84
C PHE A 28 2.44 -8.95 -12.48
N TYR A 29 2.64 -7.64 -12.35
CA TYR A 29 3.93 -7.06 -11.96
C TYR A 29 4.37 -7.47 -10.55
N LEU A 30 3.45 -7.48 -9.58
CA LEU A 30 3.73 -7.95 -8.22
C LEU A 30 4.14 -9.43 -8.18
N ILE A 31 3.52 -10.29 -8.99
CA ILE A 31 3.91 -11.70 -9.10
C ILE A 31 5.34 -11.85 -9.64
N ILE A 32 5.70 -11.07 -10.66
CA ILE A 32 7.07 -11.07 -11.21
C ILE A 32 8.07 -10.66 -10.13
N SER A 33 7.82 -9.53 -9.46
CA SER A 33 8.69 -9.05 -8.37
C SER A 33 8.81 -10.06 -7.24
N TYR A 34 7.72 -10.68 -6.82
CA TYR A 34 7.72 -11.69 -5.77
C TYR A 34 8.55 -12.93 -6.15
N ARG A 35 8.47 -13.39 -7.41
CA ARG A 35 9.27 -14.52 -7.89
C ARG A 35 10.77 -14.23 -7.85
N ILE A 36 11.18 -13.03 -8.26
CA ILE A 36 12.58 -12.60 -8.23
C ILE A 36 13.08 -12.52 -6.79
N LEU A 37 12.28 -11.92 -5.91
CA LEU A 37 12.58 -11.77 -4.49
C LEU A 37 12.78 -13.11 -3.78
N ASN A 38 11.96 -14.12 -4.07
CA ASN A 38 12.09 -15.46 -3.49
C ASN A 38 13.25 -16.29 -4.06
N ARG A 39 13.74 -15.96 -5.26
CA ARG A 39 14.94 -16.58 -5.83
C ARG A 39 16.22 -16.00 -5.25
N ASP A 40 16.14 -14.80 -4.69
CA ASP A 40 17.29 -14.08 -4.17
C ASP A 40 17.68 -14.57 -2.77
N LYS A 41 18.81 -15.29 -2.70
CA LYS A 41 19.46 -15.69 -1.43
C LYS A 41 20.40 -14.62 -0.86
N SER A 42 20.53 -13.46 -1.50
CA SER A 42 21.59 -12.47 -1.18
C SER A 42 21.40 -11.74 0.15
N GLY A 43 20.27 -11.91 0.85
CA GLY A 43 20.04 -11.31 2.18
C GLY A 43 19.95 -9.79 2.19
N VAL A 44 19.85 -9.15 1.02
CA VAL A 44 19.80 -7.67 0.85
C VAL A 44 18.54 -7.04 1.44
N LEU A 45 17.49 -7.83 1.64
CA LEU A 45 16.20 -7.39 2.16
C LEU A 45 15.98 -7.87 3.60
N VAL A 46 15.60 -6.94 4.46
CA VAL A 46 15.17 -7.23 5.84
C VAL A 46 13.87 -8.03 5.78
N ASP A 47 13.66 -8.96 6.71
CA ASP A 47 12.49 -9.84 6.66
C ASP A 47 11.15 -9.09 6.67
N ILE A 48 11.10 -7.89 7.26
CA ILE A 48 9.91 -7.02 7.26
C ILE A 48 9.56 -6.55 5.84
N ASP A 49 10.55 -6.26 4.99
CA ASP A 49 10.32 -5.87 3.60
C ASP A 49 9.68 -7.04 2.83
N LYS A 50 10.13 -8.28 3.07
CA LYS A 50 9.52 -9.47 2.46
C LYS A 50 8.06 -9.64 2.88
N TYR A 51 7.74 -9.43 4.16
CA TYR A 51 6.37 -9.48 4.65
C TYR A 51 5.49 -8.37 4.05
N LEU A 52 6.03 -7.15 3.87
CA LEU A 52 5.33 -6.08 3.15
C LEU A 52 5.05 -6.43 1.69
N CYS A 53 6.01 -7.06 1.00
CA CYS A 53 5.83 -7.53 -0.38
C CYS A 53 4.71 -8.59 -0.46
N GLN A 54 4.70 -9.56 0.45
CA GLN A 54 3.67 -10.59 0.53
C GLN A 54 2.29 -10.01 0.84
N ALA A 55 2.22 -9.05 1.78
CA ALA A 55 0.98 -8.36 2.14
C ALA A 55 0.44 -7.54 0.95
N ALA A 56 1.31 -6.83 0.23
CA ALA A 56 0.95 -6.10 -0.97
C ALA A 56 0.39 -7.03 -2.07
N LEU A 57 1.07 -8.15 -2.34
CA LEU A 57 0.61 -9.17 -3.30
C LEU A 57 -0.77 -9.71 -2.92
N ALA A 58 -0.95 -10.10 -1.65
CA ALA A 58 -2.22 -10.63 -1.17
C ALA A 58 -3.34 -9.58 -1.22
N GLN A 59 -3.06 -8.31 -0.90
CA GLN A 59 -4.05 -7.25 -0.99
C GLN A 59 -4.45 -6.98 -2.45
N THR A 60 -3.50 -6.90 -3.38
CA THR A 60 -3.80 -6.69 -4.82
C THR A 60 -4.54 -7.89 -5.43
N LEU A 61 -4.26 -9.11 -4.98
CA LEU A 61 -5.06 -10.28 -5.36
C LEU A 61 -6.51 -10.13 -4.88
N LEU A 62 -6.71 -9.78 -3.61
CA LEU A 62 -8.05 -9.56 -3.05
C LEU A 62 -8.78 -8.40 -3.75
N GLN A 63 -8.08 -7.33 -4.12
CA GLN A 63 -8.64 -6.22 -4.91
C GLN A 63 -9.08 -6.69 -6.30
N THR A 64 -8.26 -7.50 -6.97
CA THR A 64 -8.62 -8.08 -8.27
C THR A 64 -9.88 -8.94 -8.16
N VAL A 65 -9.98 -9.75 -7.10
CA VAL A 65 -11.18 -10.54 -6.80
C VAL A 65 -12.35 -9.63 -6.45
N TYR A 66 -12.14 -8.54 -5.70
CA TYR A 66 -13.19 -7.60 -5.31
C TYR A 66 -13.82 -6.88 -6.51
N PHE A 67 -13.00 -6.38 -7.43
CA PHE A 67 -13.50 -5.75 -8.65
C PHE A 67 -14.14 -6.75 -9.64
N LEU A 68 -13.80 -8.03 -9.54
CA LEU A 68 -14.41 -9.11 -10.33
C LEU A 68 -15.72 -9.63 -9.71
N TYR A 69 -15.76 -9.81 -8.39
CA TYR A 69 -16.80 -10.52 -7.64
C TYR A 69 -17.32 -9.67 -6.44
N PHE A 70 -18.25 -8.76 -6.75
CA PHE A 70 -19.34 -8.23 -5.92
C PHE A 70 -19.05 -7.50 -4.58
N ASP A 71 -20.04 -6.66 -4.19
CA ASP A 71 -20.27 -6.02 -2.88
C ASP A 71 -20.22 -7.05 -1.73
N ASN A 72 -19.00 -7.42 -1.32
CA ASN A 72 -18.78 -8.26 -0.16
C ASN A 72 -18.08 -7.42 0.91
N ASP A 73 -18.83 -7.03 1.94
CA ASP A 73 -18.33 -6.24 3.07
C ASP A 73 -17.16 -6.92 3.77
N ILE A 74 -17.14 -8.27 3.81
CA ILE A 74 -16.00 -9.02 4.35
C ILE A 74 -14.76 -8.75 3.51
N LEU A 75 -14.89 -8.77 2.19
CA LEU A 75 -13.77 -8.58 1.28
C LEU A 75 -13.26 -7.13 1.33
N LEU A 76 -14.17 -6.15 1.33
CA LEU A 76 -13.82 -4.74 1.46
C LEU A 76 -13.17 -4.43 2.82
N SER A 77 -13.74 -4.94 3.91
CA SER A 77 -13.17 -4.85 5.26
C SER A 77 -11.79 -5.49 5.32
N THR A 78 -11.61 -6.66 4.69
CA THR A 78 -10.31 -7.34 4.59
C THR A 78 -9.28 -6.47 3.87
N ILE A 79 -9.63 -5.91 2.70
CA ILE A 79 -8.73 -5.06 1.92
C ILE A 79 -8.33 -3.80 2.71
N ARG A 80 -9.28 -3.14 3.38
CA ARG A 80 -9.01 -1.95 4.20
C ARG A 80 -8.13 -2.28 5.42
N CYS A 81 -8.43 -3.37 6.13
CA CYS A 81 -7.65 -3.81 7.29
C CYS A 81 -6.24 -4.29 6.89
N MET A 82 -6.06 -4.90 5.72
CA MET A 82 -4.73 -5.21 5.18
C MET A 82 -3.92 -3.94 4.88
N GLY A 83 -4.56 -2.90 4.34
CA GLY A 83 -3.93 -1.59 4.17
C GLY A 83 -3.42 -1.04 5.52
N ILE A 84 -4.26 -1.09 6.56
CA ILE A 84 -3.91 -0.66 7.92
C ILE A 84 -2.75 -1.50 8.47
N ALA A 85 -2.79 -2.82 8.32
CA ALA A 85 -1.72 -3.72 8.76
C ALA A 85 -0.39 -3.39 8.08
N MET A 86 -0.40 -3.10 6.77
CA MET A 86 0.79 -2.63 6.07
C MET A 86 1.26 -1.27 6.57
N GLN A 87 0.35 -0.35 6.88
CA GLN A 87 0.71 0.93 7.47
C GLN A 87 1.37 0.78 8.84
N ILE A 88 0.90 -0.16 9.68
CA ILE A 88 1.53 -0.51 10.94
C ILE A 88 2.94 -1.08 10.72
N MET A 89 3.11 -1.95 9.71
CA MET A 89 4.43 -2.46 9.34
C MET A 89 5.37 -1.34 8.87
N ILE A 90 4.90 -0.38 8.08
CA ILE A 90 5.66 0.82 7.69
C ILE A 90 6.05 1.62 8.93
N CYS A 91 5.11 1.91 9.84
CA CYS A 91 5.40 2.58 11.10
C CYS A 91 6.47 1.85 11.93
N ASN A 92 6.41 0.52 11.97
CA ASN A 92 7.39 -0.30 12.69
C ASN A 92 8.78 -0.22 12.06
N ILE A 93 8.86 -0.25 10.72
CA ILE A 93 10.13 -0.04 9.99
C ILE A 93 10.70 1.33 10.32
N LEU A 94 9.91 2.40 10.19
CA LEU A 94 10.37 3.77 10.43
C LEU A 94 10.77 3.98 11.90
N GLY A 95 9.96 3.47 12.83
CA GLY A 95 10.27 3.50 14.25
C GLY A 95 11.57 2.76 14.57
N SER A 96 11.83 1.61 13.95
CA SER A 96 13.08 0.85 14.16
C SER A 96 14.33 1.54 13.60
N VAL A 97 14.17 2.48 12.66
CA VAL A 97 15.28 3.28 12.13
C VAL A 97 15.66 4.41 13.10
N ILE A 98 14.70 4.92 13.86
CA ILE A 98 14.87 6.08 14.76
C ILE A 98 15.18 5.64 16.19
N ALA A 99 14.62 4.50 16.61
CA ALA A 99 14.73 4.01 17.97
C ALA A 99 16.11 3.40 18.25
N ASP A 100 16.69 3.74 19.40
CA ASP A 100 17.89 3.08 19.91
C ASP A 100 17.64 1.58 20.16
N GLU A 101 18.71 0.79 20.29
CA GLU A 101 18.64 -0.66 20.54
C GLU A 101 17.76 -1.01 21.76
N GLU A 102 17.78 -0.19 22.81
CA GLU A 102 16.94 -0.38 24.01
C GLU A 102 15.45 -0.09 23.78
N GLN A 103 15.13 0.78 22.83
CA GLN A 103 13.75 1.19 22.54
C GLN A 103 13.09 0.33 21.45
N THR A 104 13.90 -0.30 20.60
CA THR A 104 13.45 -1.17 19.50
C THR A 104 12.41 -2.23 19.96
N PRO A 105 12.60 -2.99 21.07
CA PRO A 105 11.59 -3.96 21.52
C PRO A 105 10.22 -3.35 21.83
N LYS A 106 10.18 -2.11 22.31
CA LYS A 106 8.92 -1.39 22.61
C LYS A 106 8.17 -1.03 21.34
N VAL A 107 8.88 -0.63 20.28
CA VAL A 107 8.30 -0.35 18.95
C VAL A 107 7.62 -1.61 18.41
N TRP A 108 8.29 -2.75 18.49
CA TRP A 108 7.73 -4.05 18.08
C TRP A 108 6.50 -4.45 18.89
N GLN A 109 6.51 -4.22 20.20
CA GLN A 109 5.37 -4.52 21.07
C GLN A 109 4.17 -3.64 20.73
N LEU A 110 4.39 -2.34 20.47
CA LEU A 110 3.34 -1.43 20.02
C LEU A 110 2.76 -1.87 18.68
N ALA A 111 3.59 -2.21 17.70
CA ALA A 111 3.16 -2.70 16.40
C ALA A 111 2.28 -3.96 16.52
N ARG A 112 2.66 -4.93 17.37
CA ARG A 112 1.84 -6.11 17.65
C ARG A 112 0.49 -5.76 18.27
N GLY A 113 0.47 -4.83 19.23
CA GLY A 113 -0.77 -4.33 19.82
C GLY A 113 -1.71 -3.72 18.76
N LEU A 114 -1.17 -2.89 17.87
CA LEU A 114 -1.94 -2.28 16.78
C LEU A 114 -2.45 -3.32 15.77
N LEU A 115 -1.68 -4.38 15.49
CA LEU A 115 -2.15 -5.50 14.64
C LEU A 115 -3.32 -6.26 15.29
N VAL A 116 -3.29 -6.47 16.62
CA VAL A 116 -4.42 -7.07 17.34
C VAL A 116 -5.66 -6.17 17.26
N VAL A 117 -5.50 -4.85 17.46
CA VAL A 117 -6.60 -3.89 17.27
C VAL A 117 -7.16 -3.97 15.86
N THR A 118 -6.29 -4.04 14.84
CA THR A 118 -6.70 -4.16 13.44
C THR A 118 -7.49 -5.46 13.18
N LEU A 119 -7.08 -6.58 13.79
CA LEU A 119 -7.81 -7.83 13.71
C LEU A 119 -9.19 -7.73 14.38
N LEU A 120 -9.29 -7.07 15.54
CA LEU A 120 -10.57 -6.85 16.22
C LEU A 120 -11.51 -5.98 15.37
N LEU A 121 -11.00 -4.92 14.75
CA LEU A 121 -11.75 -4.09 13.82
C LEU A 121 -12.22 -4.92 12.61
N TRP A 122 -11.34 -5.74 12.04
CA TRP A 122 -11.71 -6.65 10.94
C TRP A 122 -12.82 -7.62 11.33
N VAL A 123 -12.71 -8.26 12.50
CA VAL A 123 -13.74 -9.19 13.01
C VAL A 123 -15.07 -8.46 13.19
N TRP A 124 -15.05 -7.26 13.78
CA TRP A 124 -16.25 -6.47 14.03
C TRP A 124 -16.94 -6.08 12.71
N PHE A 125 -16.23 -5.41 11.81
CA PHE A 125 -16.81 -4.91 10.55
C PHE A 125 -17.06 -5.99 9.51
N GLY A 126 -16.25 -7.06 9.49
CA GLY A 126 -16.38 -8.15 8.51
C GLY A 126 -17.38 -9.23 8.91
N MET A 127 -17.48 -9.59 10.19
CA MET A 127 -18.31 -10.73 10.62
C MET A 127 -19.57 -10.32 11.37
N PHE A 128 -19.46 -9.37 12.31
CA PHE A 128 -20.55 -9.06 13.24
C PHE A 128 -21.47 -7.94 12.74
N HIS A 129 -20.94 -6.96 12.02
CA HIS A 129 -21.71 -5.84 11.49
C HIS A 129 -22.46 -6.18 10.18
N ARG A 130 -23.15 -7.32 10.13
CA ARG A 130 -24.04 -7.71 9.02
C ARG A 130 -25.48 -7.32 9.34
N SER A 131 -25.77 -6.04 9.46
CA SER A 131 -27.17 -5.61 9.66
C SER A 131 -27.95 -5.74 8.36
N GLU A 132 -29.12 -6.37 8.45
CA GLU A 132 -30.15 -6.44 7.41
C GLU A 132 -30.43 -5.06 6.80
N ILE A 133 -30.54 -5.06 5.48
CA ILE A 133 -30.80 -3.90 4.62
C ILE A 133 -32.15 -3.27 5.01
N ASP A 134 -32.16 -2.02 5.51
CA ASP A 134 -32.66 -0.90 4.71
C ASP A 134 -32.47 0.49 5.36
N TYR A 135 -32.28 1.47 4.49
CA TYR A 135 -32.50 2.91 4.70
C TYR A 135 -31.68 3.67 5.76
N ASN A 136 -30.41 3.92 5.44
CA ASN A 136 -29.73 5.24 5.46
C ASN A 136 -28.28 5.13 5.98
N CYS A 137 -27.33 4.93 5.06
CA CYS A 137 -25.98 5.51 5.21
C CYS A 137 -25.15 5.05 6.43
N VAL A 138 -25.14 3.75 6.72
CA VAL A 138 -24.20 3.17 7.68
C VAL A 138 -22.79 3.20 7.09
N GLN A 139 -22.13 4.35 7.22
CA GLN A 139 -20.77 4.68 6.73
C GLN A 139 -19.84 5.22 7.83
N VAL A 140 -20.31 5.28 9.07
CA VAL A 140 -19.49 5.62 10.25
C VAL A 140 -18.38 4.59 10.46
N ASP A 141 -18.66 3.34 10.14
CA ASP A 141 -17.78 2.20 10.38
C ASP A 141 -16.52 2.25 9.50
N TYR A 142 -16.71 2.60 8.24
CA TYR A 142 -15.61 2.84 7.31
C TYR A 142 -14.86 4.13 7.64
N LEU A 143 -15.55 5.15 8.14
CA LEU A 143 -14.92 6.37 8.67
C LEU A 143 -14.03 6.06 9.88
N ILE A 144 -14.39 5.12 10.77
CA ILE A 144 -13.52 4.68 11.87
C ILE A 144 -12.25 4.01 11.32
N LEU A 145 -12.39 3.10 10.34
CA LEU A 145 -11.26 2.44 9.71
C LEU A 145 -10.32 3.43 8.99
N SER A 146 -10.87 4.35 8.20
CA SER A 146 -10.07 5.35 7.50
C SER A 146 -9.48 6.40 8.45
N SER A 147 -10.15 6.76 9.54
CA SER A 147 -9.59 7.61 10.60
C SER A 147 -8.41 6.94 11.29
N PHE A 148 -8.53 5.65 11.63
CA PHE A 148 -7.43 4.90 12.25
C PHE A 148 -6.25 4.76 11.29
N GLY A 149 -6.51 4.46 10.01
CA GLY A 149 -5.50 4.46 8.97
C GLY A 149 -4.81 5.82 8.80
N LEU A 150 -5.58 6.92 8.80
CA LEU A 150 -5.05 8.27 8.70
C LEU A 150 -4.19 8.65 9.91
N PHE A 151 -4.62 8.29 11.12
CA PHE A 151 -3.82 8.48 12.33
C PHE A 151 -2.46 7.78 12.23
N LEU A 152 -2.44 6.52 11.78
CA LEU A 152 -1.21 5.77 11.55
C LEU A 152 -0.37 6.38 10.42
N ALA A 153 -1.00 6.86 9.35
CA ALA A 153 -0.31 7.53 8.25
C ALA A 153 0.37 8.83 8.71
N CYS A 154 -0.31 9.66 9.49
CA CYS A 154 0.28 10.86 10.12
C CYS A 154 1.45 10.50 11.05
N GLY A 155 1.30 9.45 11.87
CA GLY A 155 2.40 8.93 12.70
C GLY A 155 3.60 8.49 11.86
N SER A 156 3.35 7.76 10.77
CA SER A 156 4.41 7.33 9.84
C SER A 156 5.06 8.50 9.11
N PHE A 157 4.31 9.56 8.80
CA PHE A 157 4.81 10.77 8.15
C PHE A 157 5.75 11.52 9.08
N TYR A 158 5.35 11.69 10.35
CA TYR A 158 6.19 12.31 11.37
C TYR A 158 7.48 11.52 11.60
N MET A 159 7.37 10.22 11.84
CA MET A 159 8.55 9.35 12.00
C MET A 159 9.41 9.31 10.71
N GLY A 160 8.78 9.27 9.54
CA GLY A 160 9.45 9.25 8.25
C GLY A 160 10.35 10.46 8.05
N ASN A 161 9.89 11.66 8.40
CA ASN A 161 10.71 12.87 8.33
C ASN A 161 11.90 12.83 9.31
N LEU A 162 11.69 12.39 10.55
CA LEU A 162 12.77 12.20 11.52
C LEU A 162 13.82 11.19 11.04
N ALA A 163 13.37 10.07 10.48
CA ALA A 163 14.26 9.06 9.89
C ALA A 163 15.04 9.61 8.69
N LEU A 164 14.40 10.44 7.85
CA LEU A 164 15.07 11.08 6.72
C LEU A 164 16.14 12.07 7.19
N GLU A 165 15.89 12.88 8.20
CA GLU A 165 16.88 13.81 8.76
C GLU A 165 18.13 13.06 9.23
N GLY A 166 17.96 12.00 10.04
CA GLY A 166 19.09 11.20 10.53
C GLY A 166 19.86 10.48 9.42
N ILE A 167 19.17 9.93 8.41
CA ILE A 167 19.83 9.26 7.29
C ILE A 167 20.53 10.28 6.38
N GLN A 168 19.99 11.48 6.22
CA GLN A 168 20.60 12.55 5.42
C GLN A 168 21.89 13.05 6.09
N GLU A 169 21.91 13.17 7.41
CA GLU A 169 23.11 13.49 8.18
C GLU A 169 24.20 12.42 7.99
N TYR A 170 23.84 11.15 8.16
CA TYR A 170 24.74 10.02 7.90
C TYR A 170 25.27 9.99 6.45
N LYS A 171 24.43 10.33 5.47
CA LYS A 171 24.83 10.45 4.07
C LYS A 171 25.87 11.55 3.88
N ASN A 172 25.68 12.70 4.52
CA ASN A 172 26.62 13.82 4.44
C ASN A 172 27.98 13.46 5.07
N GLU A 173 27.97 12.72 6.19
CA GLU A 173 29.20 12.19 6.81
C GLU A 173 29.93 11.22 5.87
N LEU A 174 29.19 10.34 5.17
CA LEU A 174 29.76 9.45 4.16
C LEU A 174 30.38 10.22 2.98
N ASP A 175 29.77 11.31 2.53
CA ASP A 175 30.27 12.13 1.43
C ASP A 175 31.57 12.86 1.82
N VAL A 176 31.69 13.30 3.09
CA VAL A 176 32.94 13.87 3.63
C VAL A 176 34.03 12.80 3.72
N ALA A 177 33.72 11.60 4.23
CA ALA A 177 34.67 10.49 4.32
C ALA A 177 35.19 10.02 2.95
N ARG A 178 34.33 10.03 1.91
CA ARG A 178 34.70 9.71 0.52
C ARG A 178 35.79 10.63 -0.04
N SER A 179 35.85 11.88 0.41
CA SER A 179 36.87 12.84 -0.02
C SER A 179 38.26 12.61 0.63
N GLY A 180 38.33 11.81 1.69
CA GLY A 180 39.50 11.67 2.58
C GLY A 180 40.40 10.44 2.40
N THR A 181 40.15 9.55 1.42
CA THR A 181 40.84 8.27 1.10
C THR A 181 40.44 6.99 1.88
N ILE A 182 40.40 5.88 1.10
CA ILE A 182 40.39 4.42 1.43
C ILE A 182 39.00 3.74 1.50
N GLN A 183 38.84 2.68 0.67
CA GLN A 183 37.64 1.82 0.44
C GLN A 183 36.50 2.36 -0.44
N VAL A 184 36.83 2.86 -1.64
CA VAL A 184 35.87 3.37 -2.65
C VAL A 184 34.71 2.41 -2.95
N GLN A 185 34.97 1.09 -3.02
CA GLN A 185 33.96 0.11 -3.43
C GLN A 185 32.95 -0.23 -2.32
N GLN A 186 33.41 -0.33 -1.07
CA GLN A 186 32.55 -0.59 0.10
C GLN A 186 31.74 0.65 0.47
N HIS A 187 32.35 1.85 0.36
CA HIS A 187 31.64 3.14 0.48
C HIS A 187 30.59 3.34 -0.62
N ALA A 188 30.88 2.99 -1.87
CA ALA A 188 29.91 3.13 -2.96
C ALA A 188 28.68 2.22 -2.76
N LEU A 189 28.88 1.02 -2.22
CA LEU A 189 27.78 0.11 -1.88
C LEU A 189 26.91 0.68 -0.75
N GLN A 190 27.54 1.16 0.33
CA GLN A 190 26.83 1.77 1.47
C GLN A 190 26.08 3.04 1.04
N TYR A 191 26.70 3.89 0.23
CA TYR A 191 26.06 5.10 -0.30
C TYR A 191 24.84 4.79 -1.17
N LYS A 192 24.93 3.77 -2.03
CA LYS A 192 23.81 3.30 -2.85
C LYS A 192 22.67 2.77 -1.97
N GLN A 193 22.99 1.98 -0.94
CA GLN A 193 22.01 1.46 0.02
C GLN A 193 21.30 2.57 0.79
N VAL A 194 22.05 3.56 1.28
CA VAL A 194 21.51 4.73 1.99
C VAL A 194 20.58 5.55 1.09
N THR A 195 20.99 5.83 -0.15
CA THR A 195 20.16 6.59 -1.10
C THR A 195 18.88 5.84 -1.47
N MET A 196 18.96 4.51 -1.66
CA MET A 196 17.76 3.69 -1.87
C MET A 196 16.84 3.73 -0.65
N ARG A 197 17.39 3.67 0.57
CA ARG A 197 16.60 3.73 1.80
C ARG A 197 15.90 5.08 1.99
N ILE A 198 16.54 6.19 1.62
CA ILE A 198 15.91 7.52 1.59
C ILE A 198 14.69 7.53 0.67
N THR A 199 14.83 7.00 -0.56
CA THR A 199 13.73 6.93 -1.53
C THR A 199 12.61 6.04 -1.01
N GLN A 200 12.94 4.90 -0.41
CA GLN A 200 11.96 4.01 0.20
C GLN A 200 11.16 4.70 1.28
N ILE A 201 11.85 5.29 2.26
CA ILE A 201 11.21 5.95 3.39
C ILE A 201 10.29 7.05 2.89
N THR A 202 10.81 7.92 2.01
CA THR A 202 10.02 8.99 1.36
C THR A 202 8.74 8.42 0.74
N LEU A 203 8.86 7.46 -0.18
CA LEU A 203 7.68 6.94 -0.86
C LEU A 203 6.70 6.25 0.10
N MET A 204 7.18 5.43 1.05
CA MET A 204 6.32 4.68 1.96
C MET A 204 5.40 5.59 2.79
N HIS A 205 5.91 6.68 3.36
CA HIS A 205 5.08 7.54 4.22
C HIS A 205 4.20 8.53 3.45
N TYR A 206 4.67 9.09 2.32
CA TYR A 206 3.82 9.95 1.48
C TYR A 206 2.66 9.18 0.84
N CYS A 207 2.92 7.95 0.38
CA CYS A 207 1.90 7.09 -0.20
C CYS A 207 0.87 6.63 0.83
N GLY A 208 1.29 6.33 2.06
CA GLY A 208 0.37 6.05 3.17
C GLY A 208 -0.55 7.25 3.46
N LEU A 209 0.02 8.46 3.54
CA LEU A 209 -0.76 9.68 3.77
C LEU A 209 -1.75 9.96 2.64
N LEU A 210 -1.33 9.79 1.38
CA LEU A 210 -2.19 9.97 0.22
C LEU A 210 -3.35 8.96 0.23
N GLN A 211 -3.04 7.67 0.47
CA GLN A 211 -4.05 6.60 0.47
C GLN A 211 -5.10 6.83 1.57
N PHE A 212 -4.67 6.96 2.82
CA PHE A 212 -5.61 7.09 3.94
C PHE A 212 -6.23 8.49 4.03
N GLY A 213 -5.52 9.53 3.59
CA GLY A 213 -6.07 10.89 3.50
C GLY A 213 -7.20 10.96 2.51
N LEU A 214 -7.06 10.32 1.34
CA LEU A 214 -8.13 10.28 0.35
C LEU A 214 -9.31 9.42 0.81
N GLN A 215 -9.04 8.23 1.37
CA GLN A 215 -10.09 7.38 1.96
C GLN A 215 -10.90 8.12 3.03
N PHE A 216 -10.22 8.79 3.97
CA PHE A 216 -10.87 9.55 5.02
C PHE A 216 -11.67 10.73 4.47
N ALA A 217 -11.10 11.49 3.53
CA ALA A 217 -11.81 12.62 2.92
C ALA A 217 -13.10 12.18 2.23
N PHE A 218 -13.07 11.04 1.54
CA PHE A 218 -14.24 10.49 0.88
C PHE A 218 -15.25 9.91 1.86
N ASP A 219 -14.83 9.07 2.82
CA ASP A 219 -15.74 8.52 3.84
C ASP A 219 -16.37 9.64 4.69
N LEU A 220 -15.63 10.73 4.97
CA LEU A 220 -16.15 11.91 5.66
C LEU A 220 -17.13 12.69 4.79
N PHE A 221 -16.81 12.91 3.50
CA PHE A 221 -17.70 13.57 2.57
C PHE A 221 -19.04 12.83 2.46
N THR A 222 -19.00 11.52 2.33
CA THR A 222 -20.20 10.71 2.19
C THR A 222 -20.99 10.64 3.50
N TYR A 223 -20.31 10.54 4.65
CA TYR A 223 -20.93 10.66 5.98
C TYR A 223 -21.67 12.00 6.15
N LEU A 224 -21.11 13.11 5.68
CA LEU A 224 -21.71 14.45 5.81
C LEU A 224 -22.81 14.76 4.78
N LYS A 225 -22.88 14.01 3.67
CA LYS A 225 -23.77 14.33 2.53
C LYS A 225 -24.90 13.34 2.31
N CYS A 226 -24.80 12.13 2.82
CA CYS A 226 -25.81 11.12 2.59
C CYS A 226 -26.86 11.14 3.71
N ASP A 227 -27.90 11.97 3.55
CA ASP A 227 -29.03 12.04 4.49
C ASP A 227 -30.06 10.89 4.28
N ALA A 228 -30.08 10.26 3.09
CA ALA A 228 -30.96 9.13 2.74
C ALA A 228 -30.23 8.08 1.88
N SER A 229 -30.66 6.81 1.97
CA SER A 229 -30.03 5.66 1.28
C SER A 229 -29.98 5.79 -0.24
N SER A 230 -31.00 6.41 -0.86
CA SER A 230 -31.04 6.66 -2.30
C SER A 230 -29.97 7.66 -2.74
N GLY A 231 -29.70 8.70 -1.93
CA GLY A 231 -28.66 9.68 -2.23
C GLY A 231 -27.24 9.13 -2.08
N CYS A 232 -27.05 8.07 -1.28
CA CYS A 232 -25.75 7.44 -1.10
C CYS A 232 -25.31 6.65 -2.35
N ALA A 233 -26.24 5.94 -3.00
CA ALA A 233 -25.92 5.19 -4.22
C ALA A 233 -25.43 6.09 -5.37
N ASP A 234 -25.89 7.35 -5.43
CA ASP A 234 -25.48 8.33 -6.45
C ASP A 234 -24.01 8.79 -6.31
N TYR A 235 -23.45 8.74 -5.10
CA TYR A 235 -22.04 9.09 -4.85
C TYR A 235 -21.08 7.92 -5.04
N TYR A 236 -21.58 6.69 -4.98
CA TYR A 236 -20.77 5.46 -5.09
C TYR A 236 -20.87 4.76 -6.44
N ASN A 237 -21.78 5.19 -7.31
CA ASN A 237 -21.96 4.67 -8.65
C ASN A 237 -21.67 5.75 -9.69
N ALA A 238 -20.92 5.41 -10.74
CA ALA A 238 -20.75 6.32 -11.85
C ALA A 238 -22.09 6.55 -12.60
N THR A 239 -22.47 7.82 -12.71
CA THR A 239 -23.64 8.30 -13.46
C THR A 239 -23.27 9.00 -14.77
N SER A 240 -21.99 9.35 -14.92
CA SER A 240 -21.40 10.04 -16.07
C SER A 240 -19.96 9.59 -16.31
N PHE A 241 -19.43 9.87 -17.51
CA PHE A 241 -18.01 9.61 -17.81
C PHE A 241 -17.05 10.30 -16.83
N LEU A 242 -17.38 11.54 -16.42
CA LEU A 242 -16.58 12.27 -15.44
C LEU A 242 -16.57 11.56 -14.08
N SER A 243 -17.72 11.07 -13.62
CA SER A 243 -17.78 10.30 -12.37
C SER A 243 -17.05 8.96 -12.47
N VAL A 244 -17.03 8.29 -13.62
CA VAL A 244 -16.20 7.09 -13.82
C VAL A 244 -14.74 7.43 -13.56
N LEU A 245 -14.24 8.49 -14.20
CA LEU A 245 -12.84 8.89 -14.09
C LEU A 245 -12.48 9.25 -12.64
N LEU A 246 -13.31 10.03 -11.96
CA LEU A 246 -13.08 10.44 -10.58
C LEU A 246 -13.14 9.25 -9.60
N LEU A 247 -14.13 8.37 -9.72
CA LEU A 247 -14.28 7.19 -8.86
C LEU A 247 -13.16 6.16 -9.09
N THR A 248 -12.77 5.96 -10.35
CA THR A 248 -11.64 5.08 -10.70
C THR A 248 -10.34 5.60 -10.07
N ILE A 249 -10.04 6.90 -10.23
CA ILE A 249 -8.85 7.52 -9.62
C ILE A 249 -8.91 7.39 -8.10
N PHE A 250 -10.07 7.68 -7.51
CA PHE A 250 -10.27 7.59 -6.07
C PHE A 250 -9.98 6.18 -5.53
N LYS A 251 -10.55 5.15 -6.16
CA LYS A 251 -10.37 3.75 -5.75
C LYS A 251 -8.95 3.26 -6.01
N LEU A 252 -8.33 3.64 -7.13
CA LEU A 252 -6.92 3.33 -7.40
C LEU A 252 -6.01 3.92 -6.33
N ILE A 253 -6.22 5.18 -5.94
CA ILE A 253 -5.44 5.78 -4.86
C ILE A 253 -5.74 5.08 -3.52
N SER A 254 -7.01 4.83 -3.23
CA SER A 254 -7.45 4.28 -1.96
C SER A 254 -7.00 2.83 -1.74
N PHE A 255 -6.86 2.03 -2.79
CA PHE A 255 -6.56 0.61 -2.67
C PHE A 255 -5.14 0.26 -3.15
N THR A 256 -4.62 0.96 -4.16
CA THR A 256 -3.44 0.49 -4.90
C THR A 256 -2.17 1.26 -4.54
N THR A 257 -2.23 2.43 -3.92
CA THR A 257 -1.04 3.28 -3.69
C THR A 257 0.03 2.59 -2.85
N ILE A 258 -0.30 2.06 -1.66
CA ILE A 258 0.70 1.36 -0.83
C ILE A 258 1.24 0.10 -1.53
N PRO A 259 0.41 -0.82 -2.07
CA PRO A 259 0.91 -1.97 -2.83
C PRO A 259 1.81 -1.60 -4.02
N ALA A 260 1.44 -0.59 -4.80
CA ALA A 260 2.21 -0.13 -5.95
C ALA A 260 3.56 0.47 -5.53
N THR A 261 3.58 1.22 -4.43
CA THR A 261 4.83 1.77 -3.88
C THR A 261 5.76 0.68 -3.38
N MET A 262 5.22 -0.35 -2.72
CA MET A 262 6.01 -1.52 -2.31
C MET A 262 6.61 -2.20 -3.54
N PHE A 263 5.81 -2.45 -4.58
CA PHE A 263 6.31 -2.97 -5.85
C PHE A 263 7.46 -2.11 -6.41
N TRP A 264 7.27 -0.80 -6.51
CA TRP A 264 8.26 0.11 -7.08
C TRP A 264 9.58 0.08 -6.31
N ILE A 265 9.49 0.07 -4.99
CA ILE A 265 10.64 -0.06 -4.09
C ILE A 265 11.40 -1.36 -4.36
N PHE A 266 10.71 -2.50 -4.44
CA PHE A 266 11.35 -3.79 -4.71
C PHE A 266 11.95 -3.85 -6.11
N TYR A 267 11.28 -3.25 -7.10
CA TYR A 267 11.78 -3.14 -8.46
C TYR A 267 13.08 -2.33 -8.51
N GLU A 268 13.10 -1.11 -7.98
CA GLU A 268 14.28 -0.25 -8.02
C GLU A 268 15.47 -0.84 -7.25
N MET A 269 15.24 -1.51 -6.12
CA MET A 269 16.33 -2.20 -5.38
C MET A 269 16.99 -3.32 -6.18
N ASN A 270 16.23 -4.00 -7.03
CA ASN A 270 16.67 -5.19 -7.75
C ASN A 270 16.81 -4.94 -9.26
N LYS A 271 16.71 -3.69 -9.71
CA LYS A 271 16.61 -3.32 -11.13
C LYS A 271 17.71 -3.91 -12.01
N ASN A 272 18.93 -4.00 -11.49
CA ASN A 272 20.05 -4.63 -12.18
C ASN A 272 19.78 -6.12 -12.46
N LYS A 273 19.16 -6.84 -11.51
CA LYS A 273 18.76 -8.25 -11.68
C LYS A 273 17.57 -8.40 -12.62
N PHE A 274 16.64 -7.44 -12.62
CA PHE A 274 15.55 -7.39 -13.62
C PHE A 274 16.10 -7.25 -15.04
N GLN A 275 17.12 -6.42 -15.23
CA GLN A 275 17.78 -6.22 -16.52
C GLN A 275 18.56 -7.46 -16.97
N ASP A 276 19.27 -8.13 -16.05
CA ASP A 276 20.02 -9.36 -16.35
C ASP A 276 19.08 -10.53 -16.73
N ASP A 277 17.94 -10.70 -16.05
CA ASP A 277 16.95 -11.73 -16.38
C ASP A 277 16.26 -11.46 -17.72
N ASP A 278 15.94 -10.20 -18.04
CA ASP A 278 15.41 -9.82 -19.35
C ASP A 278 16.44 -10.07 -20.47
N GLN A 279 17.71 -9.78 -20.22
CA GLN A 279 18.79 -9.99 -21.19
C GLN A 279 19.05 -11.48 -21.42
N ASN A 280 19.09 -12.29 -20.36
CA ASN A 280 19.20 -13.76 -20.45
C ASN A 280 17.97 -14.39 -21.14
N ALA A 281 16.76 -13.87 -20.90
CA ALA A 281 15.54 -14.34 -21.56
C ALA A 281 15.51 -13.98 -23.06
N ILE A 282 16.10 -12.86 -23.46
CA ILE A 282 16.27 -12.46 -24.86
C ILE A 282 17.33 -13.35 -25.53
N GLU A 283 18.48 -13.58 -24.89
CA GLU A 283 19.56 -14.43 -25.43
C GLU A 283 19.12 -15.89 -25.61
N MET A 284 18.33 -16.45 -24.69
CA MET A 284 17.74 -17.79 -24.85
C MET A 284 16.73 -17.89 -26.00
N LYS A 285 16.05 -16.79 -26.36
CA LYS A 285 15.12 -16.74 -27.51
C LYS A 285 15.82 -16.54 -28.85
N ILE A 286 17.05 -16.04 -28.85
CA ILE A 286 17.87 -15.90 -30.07
C ILE A 286 18.61 -17.22 -30.38
N ALA A 287 18.81 -18.08 -29.37
CA ALA A 287 19.47 -19.38 -29.51
C ALA A 287 18.53 -20.56 -29.84
N GLN A 288 17.23 -20.31 -30.08
CA GLN A 288 16.24 -21.29 -30.54
C GLN A 288 15.81 -20.99 -31.97
#